data_AF-A0A4Q2Y2W9-F1
#
_entry.id   AF-A0A4Q2Y2W9-F1
#
_cell.length_a   1.000
_cell.length_b   1.000
_cell.length_c   1.000
_cell.angle_alpha   90.00
_cell.angle_beta   90.00
_cell.angle_gamma   90.00
#
_symmetry.space_group_name_H-M   'P 1'
#
loop_
_entity.id
_entity.type
_entity.pdbx_description
1 polymer ?
#
loop_
_entity_poly.entity_id
_entity_poly.type
_entity_poly.pdbx_seq_one_letter_code
_entity_poly.pdbx_strand_id
1 'polypeptide(L)'
;MATHRLALSAAVEGLGSEAAHWDGAVIEVLYGTSEEEMSPPILAAMNVLKSDFLVSRRLAFEGYVQVASGPEQKDDDSGYYVETLDYSLYGTQYSKLLLAQRSALDVLDKTAVVANEHFGVGDDASRVSFRQFWATKDGKVRARLQEDPPRSLAAFALSELAFDMDKGGMYAPSQALRNAGTHRIVHAAFLDATGITVDARSRIDVLELVESTILALQVTRSAYLYLIDLVASWNHEDDHAGAYIPYPSFEYMQYPDFSDLEPIADEEDSVFVEEGSSARSEGVETDSGSGSVNPGAAT
;
A
#
# COMPACT_ATOMS: atom_id res chain seq x y z
N MET A 1 14.56 -10.06 -5.49
CA MET A 1 13.20 -10.20 -4.92
C MET A 1 12.88 -11.63 -4.49
N ALA A 2 12.98 -12.65 -5.36
CA ALA A 2 12.77 -14.05 -4.95
C ALA A 2 13.68 -14.50 -3.79
N THR A 3 14.92 -14.00 -3.75
CA THR A 3 15.86 -14.22 -2.64
C THR A 3 15.34 -13.73 -1.28
N HIS A 4 14.49 -12.70 -1.26
CA HIS A 4 13.99 -12.07 -0.02
C HIS A 4 12.66 -12.65 0.46
N ARG A 5 12.10 -13.63 -0.28
CA ARG A 5 10.86 -14.34 0.03
C ARG A 5 9.69 -13.45 0.40
N LEU A 6 9.31 -12.58 -0.54
CA LEU A 6 8.30 -11.54 -0.34
C LEU A 6 6.91 -11.92 -0.87
N ALA A 7 6.67 -13.18 -1.28
CA ALA A 7 5.34 -13.61 -1.69
C ALA A 7 4.45 -13.81 -0.47
N LEU A 8 3.22 -13.30 -0.51
CA LEU A 8 2.20 -13.59 0.49
C LEU A 8 1.67 -15.01 0.25
N SER A 9 2.44 -16.00 0.69
CA SER A 9 2.12 -17.41 0.60
C SER A 9 2.55 -18.13 1.87
N ALA A 10 1.70 -19.05 2.33
CA ALA A 10 1.98 -19.92 3.48
C ALA A 10 2.92 -21.08 3.10
N ALA A 11 2.97 -21.47 1.82
CA ALA A 11 3.81 -22.57 1.35
C ALA A 11 5.27 -22.12 1.07
N VAL A 12 6.19 -23.08 1.15
CA VAL A 12 7.62 -22.85 0.85
C VAL A 12 7.80 -22.38 -0.59
N GLU A 13 8.23 -21.14 -0.74
CA GLU A 13 8.67 -20.58 -2.02
C GLU A 13 9.83 -21.43 -2.59
N GLY A 14 9.62 -22.05 -3.75
CA GLY A 14 10.67 -22.85 -4.42
C GLY A 14 10.20 -24.09 -5.17
N LEU A 15 8.94 -24.51 -5.00
CA LEU A 15 8.39 -25.63 -5.77
C LEU A 15 7.86 -25.25 -7.17
N GLY A 16 7.87 -23.96 -7.52
CA GLY A 16 7.38 -23.47 -8.80
C GLY A 16 5.88 -23.71 -8.95
N SER A 17 5.06 -22.70 -8.65
CA SER A 17 3.66 -22.74 -9.09
C SER A 17 3.60 -22.23 -10.51
N GLU A 18 2.88 -22.92 -11.39
CA GLU A 18 2.54 -22.40 -12.74
C GLU A 18 1.39 -21.39 -12.69
N ALA A 19 0.80 -21.16 -11.51
CA ALA A 19 -0.28 -20.18 -11.36
C ALA A 19 0.23 -18.75 -11.62
N ALA A 20 -0.54 -18.01 -12.43
CA ALA A 20 -0.29 -16.59 -12.69
C ALA A 20 -0.33 -15.72 -11.41
N HIS A 21 -1.02 -16.20 -10.38
CA HIS A 21 -1.14 -15.55 -9.08
C HIS A 21 -0.44 -16.39 -7.99
N TRP A 22 0.52 -15.76 -7.32
CA TRP A 22 1.47 -16.37 -6.37
C TRP A 22 1.32 -15.84 -4.93
N ASP A 23 0.55 -14.77 -4.75
CA ASP A 23 0.19 -14.18 -3.44
C ASP A 23 -1.13 -14.75 -2.91
N GLY A 24 -1.13 -16.07 -2.72
CA GLY A 24 -2.32 -16.86 -2.38
C GLY A 24 -2.84 -16.72 -0.94
N ALA A 25 -2.07 -16.14 -0.01
CA ALA A 25 -2.45 -16.11 1.41
C ALA A 25 -3.78 -15.37 1.63
N VAL A 26 -4.78 -16.07 2.16
CA VAL A 26 -6.16 -15.59 2.36
C VAL A 26 -6.77 -16.30 3.56
N ILE A 27 -7.85 -15.75 4.12
CA ILE A 27 -8.72 -16.47 5.04
C ILE A 27 -9.61 -17.38 4.20
N GLU A 28 -9.44 -18.70 4.31
CA GLU A 28 -10.08 -19.67 3.41
C GLU A 28 -11.52 -20.03 3.83
N VAL A 29 -11.80 -19.96 5.13
CA VAL A 29 -13.09 -20.37 5.72
C VAL A 29 -13.44 -19.40 6.82
N LEU A 30 -14.73 -19.05 6.96
CA LEU A 30 -15.27 -18.42 8.18
C LEU A 30 -16.38 -19.31 8.76
N TYR A 31 -16.32 -19.55 10.06
CA TYR A 31 -17.32 -20.25 10.85
C TYR A 31 -18.22 -19.23 11.56
N GLY A 32 -19.50 -19.54 11.70
CA GLY A 32 -20.38 -18.68 12.45
C GLY A 32 -21.80 -19.22 12.60
N THR A 33 -22.54 -18.54 13.46
CA THR A 33 -23.95 -18.81 13.75
C THR A 33 -24.89 -17.74 13.18
N SER A 34 -24.32 -16.65 12.64
CA SER A 34 -25.04 -15.55 11.98
C SER A 34 -24.32 -15.07 10.70
N GLU A 35 -25.04 -14.42 9.79
CA GLU A 35 -24.43 -13.77 8.61
C GLU A 35 -23.45 -12.65 8.97
N GLU A 36 -23.57 -12.08 10.17
CA GLU A 36 -22.66 -11.05 10.69
C GLU A 36 -21.32 -11.65 11.14
N GLU A 37 -21.35 -12.82 11.79
CA GLU A 37 -20.15 -13.60 12.14
C GLU A 37 -19.48 -14.17 10.89
N MET A 38 -20.27 -14.58 9.91
CA MET A 38 -19.81 -15.06 8.61
C MET A 38 -19.62 -13.90 7.60
N SER A 39 -19.59 -12.65 8.05
CA SER A 39 -19.69 -11.48 7.17
C SER A 39 -18.34 -11.04 6.57
N PRO A 40 -18.35 -10.42 5.36
CA PRO A 40 -17.16 -10.01 4.61
C PRO A 40 -16.26 -8.87 5.12
N PRO A 41 -16.54 -8.05 6.16
CA PRO A 41 -15.71 -6.88 6.46
C PRO A 41 -14.24 -7.19 6.68
N ILE A 42 -13.93 -8.30 7.38
CA ILE A 42 -12.55 -8.75 7.55
C ILE A 42 -11.92 -9.17 6.22
N LEU A 43 -12.66 -9.87 5.35
CA LEU A 43 -12.17 -10.25 4.02
C LEU A 43 -11.87 -9.03 3.15
N ALA A 44 -12.75 -8.03 3.17
CA ALA A 44 -12.54 -6.76 2.47
C ALA A 44 -11.31 -6.02 3.01
N ALA A 45 -11.17 -5.95 4.34
CA ALA A 45 -10.01 -5.34 4.98
C ALA A 45 -8.70 -6.08 4.62
N MET A 46 -8.69 -7.41 4.66
CA MET A 46 -7.55 -8.23 4.26
C MET A 46 -7.20 -8.03 2.78
N ASN A 47 -8.20 -7.87 1.90
CA ASN A 47 -7.95 -7.53 0.49
C ASN A 47 -7.28 -6.16 0.31
N VAL A 48 -7.68 -5.16 1.09
CA VAL A 48 -7.01 -3.85 1.10
C VAL A 48 -5.56 -3.98 1.57
N LEU A 49 -5.31 -4.66 2.69
CA LEU A 49 -3.95 -4.89 3.20
C LEU A 49 -3.08 -5.63 2.18
N LYS A 50 -3.63 -6.67 1.53
CA LYS A 50 -2.95 -7.41 0.48
C LYS A 50 -2.60 -6.49 -0.68
N SER A 51 -3.57 -5.77 -1.23
CA SER A 51 -3.37 -4.87 -2.36
C SER A 51 -2.28 -3.82 -2.09
N ASP A 52 -2.35 -3.15 -0.94
CA ASP A 52 -1.36 -2.14 -0.52
C ASP A 52 0.05 -2.74 -0.39
N PHE A 53 0.16 -3.96 0.16
CA PHE A 53 1.44 -4.67 0.22
C PHE A 53 1.98 -5.00 -1.18
N LEU A 54 1.13 -5.48 -2.09
CA LEU A 54 1.54 -5.84 -3.45
C LEU A 54 2.04 -4.62 -4.23
N VAL A 55 1.36 -3.47 -4.10
CA VAL A 55 1.81 -2.19 -4.69
C VAL A 55 3.16 -1.77 -4.09
N SER A 56 3.29 -1.83 -2.77
CA SER A 56 4.55 -1.50 -2.09
C SER A 56 5.71 -2.37 -2.58
N ARG A 57 5.49 -3.68 -2.70
CA ARG A 57 6.49 -4.62 -3.22
C ARG A 57 6.82 -4.37 -4.68
N ARG A 58 5.84 -4.01 -5.50
CA ARG A 58 6.04 -3.68 -6.92
C ARG A 58 6.91 -2.42 -7.07
N LEU A 59 6.60 -1.36 -6.33
CA LEU A 59 7.40 -0.14 -6.30
C LEU A 59 8.84 -0.41 -5.85
N ALA A 60 9.02 -1.22 -4.81
CA ALA A 60 10.35 -1.62 -4.36
C ALA A 60 11.13 -2.38 -5.43
N PHE A 61 10.47 -3.29 -6.17
CA PHE A 61 11.11 -4.04 -7.24
C PHE A 61 11.56 -3.13 -8.38
N GLU A 62 10.67 -2.27 -8.86
CA GLU A 62 10.99 -1.32 -9.92
C GLU A 62 12.11 -0.36 -9.51
N GLY A 63 12.00 0.25 -8.32
CA GLY A 63 13.03 1.12 -7.78
C GLY A 63 14.37 0.41 -7.62
N TYR A 64 14.39 -0.81 -7.08
CA TYR A 64 15.60 -1.61 -6.92
C TYR A 64 16.26 -1.93 -8.27
N VAL A 65 15.50 -2.42 -9.25
CA VAL A 65 16.03 -2.76 -10.58
C VAL A 65 16.61 -1.53 -11.27
N GLN A 66 15.94 -0.38 -11.15
CA GLN A 66 16.42 0.88 -11.71
C GLN A 66 17.68 1.38 -11.01
N VAL A 67 17.74 1.34 -9.68
CA VAL A 67 18.96 1.72 -8.93
C VAL A 67 20.12 0.79 -9.25
N ALA A 68 19.88 -0.51 -9.39
CA ALA A 68 20.90 -1.48 -9.74
C ALA A 68 21.50 -1.28 -11.14
N SER A 69 20.79 -0.61 -12.05
CA SER A 69 21.31 -0.30 -13.40
C SER A 69 22.22 0.93 -13.45
N GLY A 70 22.36 1.67 -12.34
CA GLY A 70 23.22 2.85 -12.24
C GLY A 70 22.51 4.06 -11.61
N PRO A 71 23.25 5.12 -11.23
CA PRO A 71 22.69 6.30 -10.59
C PRO A 71 22.03 7.29 -11.56
N GLU A 72 22.21 7.11 -12.86
CA GLU A 72 21.69 8.02 -13.87
C GLU A 72 20.16 8.04 -13.89
N GLN A 73 19.58 9.18 -14.24
CA GLN A 73 18.14 9.30 -14.47
C GLN A 73 17.69 8.30 -15.54
N LYS A 74 16.52 7.70 -15.34
CA LYS A 74 15.99 6.65 -16.22
C LYS A 74 15.14 7.24 -17.35
N ASP A 75 15.11 6.54 -18.48
CA ASP A 75 14.40 6.98 -19.69
C ASP A 75 12.87 7.10 -19.48
N ASP A 76 12.32 6.32 -18.55
CA ASP A 76 10.91 6.39 -18.14
C ASP A 76 10.60 7.51 -17.14
N ASP A 77 11.63 8.25 -16.68
CA ASP A 77 11.48 9.40 -15.80
C ASP A 77 11.27 10.68 -16.61
N SER A 78 10.01 11.10 -16.71
CA SER A 78 9.62 12.35 -17.40
C SER A 78 10.09 13.65 -16.73
N GLY A 79 10.69 13.56 -15.53
CA GLY A 79 11.12 14.73 -14.76
C GLY A 79 12.39 15.38 -15.27
N TYR A 80 12.68 16.58 -14.77
CA TYR A 80 14.00 17.20 -14.85
C TYR A 80 14.39 17.68 -13.46
N TYR A 81 15.55 17.23 -12.97
CA TYR A 81 16.04 17.53 -11.63
C TYR A 81 17.27 18.40 -11.70
N VAL A 82 17.34 19.41 -10.82
CA VAL A 82 18.50 20.30 -10.73
C VAL A 82 19.60 19.59 -9.94
N GLU A 83 20.80 19.53 -10.51
CA GLU A 83 21.99 19.06 -9.80
C GLU A 83 22.33 20.02 -8.65
N THR A 84 22.36 19.49 -7.43
CA THR A 84 22.56 20.24 -6.19
C THR A 84 24.01 20.22 -5.69
N LEU A 85 24.88 19.42 -6.33
CA LEU A 85 26.30 19.24 -5.99
C LEU A 85 26.54 18.79 -4.55
N ASP A 86 25.56 18.10 -3.95
CA ASP A 86 25.60 17.62 -2.56
C ASP A 86 25.49 16.09 -2.47
N TYR A 87 25.74 15.40 -3.59
CA TYR A 87 25.66 13.95 -3.77
C TYR A 87 24.28 13.34 -3.52
N SER A 88 23.25 14.19 -3.47
CA SER A 88 21.85 13.74 -3.42
C SER A 88 21.45 13.11 -4.75
N LEU A 89 20.59 12.11 -4.64
CA LEU A 89 20.08 11.34 -5.74
C LEU A 89 18.59 11.66 -5.94
N TYR A 90 18.27 12.15 -7.12
CA TYR A 90 16.92 12.50 -7.53
C TYR A 90 16.47 11.64 -8.70
N GLY A 91 15.16 11.42 -8.79
CA GLY A 91 14.57 10.55 -9.79
C GLY A 91 13.47 9.66 -9.22
N THR A 92 12.66 9.14 -10.12
CA THR A 92 11.55 8.24 -9.79
C THR A 92 12.05 6.95 -9.17
N GLN A 93 13.23 6.43 -9.52
CA GLN A 93 13.81 5.21 -8.96
C GLN A 93 14.01 5.29 -7.43
N TYR A 94 14.50 6.42 -6.93
CA TYR A 94 14.71 6.64 -5.49
C TYR A 94 13.40 6.95 -4.78
N SER A 95 12.51 7.70 -5.44
CA SER A 95 11.17 8.00 -4.93
C SER A 95 10.33 6.73 -4.78
N LYS A 96 10.42 5.80 -5.75
CA LYS A 96 9.78 4.48 -5.69
C LYS A 96 10.21 3.70 -4.45
N LEU A 97 11.51 3.69 -4.12
CA LEU A 97 12.03 3.02 -2.92
C LEU A 97 11.49 3.67 -1.62
N LEU A 98 11.56 5.00 -1.51
CA LEU A 98 11.02 5.73 -0.34
C LEU A 98 9.52 5.51 -0.16
N LEU A 99 8.75 5.57 -1.25
CA LEU A 99 7.30 5.32 -1.21
C LEU A 99 6.99 3.87 -0.88
N ALA A 100 7.73 2.91 -1.44
CA ALA A 100 7.58 1.50 -1.13
C ALA A 100 7.85 1.19 0.35
N GLN A 101 8.91 1.78 0.92
CA GLN A 101 9.24 1.60 2.34
C GLN A 101 8.14 2.15 3.25
N ARG A 102 7.67 3.37 2.96
CA ARG A 102 6.61 4.02 3.75
C ARG A 102 5.29 3.28 3.66
N SER A 103 4.84 2.99 2.44
CA SER A 103 3.62 2.22 2.17
C SER A 103 3.70 0.83 2.81
N ALA A 104 4.88 0.20 2.74
CA ALA A 104 5.37 -0.89 3.57
C ALA A 104 4.83 -0.88 5.01
N LEU A 105 5.28 0.12 5.76
CA LEU A 105 5.00 0.25 7.19
C LEU A 105 3.59 0.81 7.47
N ASP A 106 2.97 1.53 6.53
CA ASP A 106 1.59 1.97 6.68
C ASP A 106 0.61 0.79 6.68
N VAL A 107 0.93 -0.30 5.97
CA VAL A 107 0.16 -1.56 6.06
C VAL A 107 0.19 -2.13 7.48
N LEU A 108 1.28 -2.00 8.24
CA LEU A 108 1.34 -2.47 9.62
C LEU A 108 0.33 -1.74 10.51
N ASP A 109 0.27 -0.40 10.44
CA ASP A 109 -0.69 0.36 11.22
C ASP A 109 -2.14 -0.05 10.87
N LYS A 110 -2.42 -0.29 9.58
CA LYS A 110 -3.71 -0.83 9.14
C LYS A 110 -3.96 -2.26 9.65
N THR A 111 -2.96 -3.14 9.69
CA THR A 111 -3.07 -4.49 10.28
C THR A 111 -3.56 -4.42 11.74
N ALA A 112 -3.05 -3.48 12.52
CA ALA A 112 -3.52 -3.28 13.90
C ALA A 112 -4.95 -2.71 13.97
N VAL A 113 -5.33 -1.80 13.06
CA VAL A 113 -6.72 -1.31 12.96
C VAL A 113 -7.68 -2.46 12.62
N VAL A 114 -7.31 -3.32 11.66
CA VAL A 114 -8.10 -4.49 11.28
C VAL A 114 -8.29 -5.43 12.45
N ALA A 115 -7.22 -5.73 13.20
CA ALA A 115 -7.32 -6.56 14.40
C ALA A 115 -8.16 -5.90 15.51
N ASN A 116 -8.04 -4.57 15.70
CA ASN A 116 -8.84 -3.83 16.67
C ASN A 116 -10.35 -3.94 16.40
N GLU A 117 -10.73 -3.77 15.13
CA GLU A 117 -12.12 -3.86 14.68
C GLU A 117 -12.63 -5.30 14.75
N HIS A 118 -11.90 -6.25 14.15
CA HIS A 118 -12.35 -7.64 14.03
C HIS A 118 -12.50 -8.35 15.37
N PHE A 119 -11.55 -8.18 16.30
CA PHE A 119 -11.60 -8.83 17.62
C PHE A 119 -12.34 -7.99 18.67
N GLY A 120 -13.01 -6.91 18.27
CA GLY A 120 -13.83 -6.07 19.16
C GLY A 120 -13.05 -5.51 20.35
N VAL A 121 -11.78 -5.13 20.14
CA VAL A 121 -10.91 -4.64 21.22
C VAL A 121 -11.35 -3.26 21.70
N GLY A 122 -11.87 -2.42 20.80
CA GLY A 122 -12.58 -1.19 21.12
C GLY A 122 -11.69 0.06 21.28
N ASP A 123 -10.44 0.03 20.81
CA ASP A 123 -9.62 1.24 20.77
C ASP A 123 -10.15 2.21 19.68
N ASP A 124 -9.93 3.51 19.88
CA ASP A 124 -10.18 4.53 18.86
C ASP A 124 -9.27 4.30 17.65
N ALA A 125 -9.85 3.94 16.50
CA ALA A 125 -9.13 3.61 15.28
C ALA A 125 -8.15 4.71 14.83
N SER A 126 -8.43 5.98 15.12
CA SER A 126 -7.54 7.10 14.77
C SER A 126 -6.25 7.14 15.60
N ARG A 127 -6.19 6.36 16.68
CA ARG A 127 -5.08 6.30 17.63
C ARG A 127 -4.39 4.95 17.64
N VAL A 128 -4.91 3.97 16.91
CA VAL A 128 -4.29 2.65 16.78
C VAL A 128 -3.03 2.78 15.93
N SER A 129 -1.94 2.20 16.43
CA SER A 129 -0.70 1.99 15.68
C SER A 129 -0.20 0.59 15.95
N PHE A 130 0.52 0.02 14.99
CA PHE A 130 1.01 -1.35 15.11
C PHE A 130 1.85 -1.55 16.38
N ARG A 131 2.75 -0.62 16.67
CA ARG A 131 3.64 -0.70 17.82
C ARG A 131 2.92 -0.78 19.17
N GLN A 132 1.73 -0.18 19.31
CA GLN A 132 1.07 0.00 20.61
C GLN A 132 -0.14 -0.93 20.80
N PHE A 133 -0.60 -1.57 19.75
CA PHE A 133 -1.87 -2.29 19.77
C PHE A 133 -1.79 -3.65 20.48
N TRP A 134 -0.72 -4.43 20.29
CA TRP A 134 -0.73 -5.86 20.64
C TRP A 134 -0.58 -6.16 22.14
N ALA A 135 0.07 -5.27 22.87
CA ALA A 135 0.36 -5.43 24.29
C ALA A 135 -0.25 -4.32 25.15
N THR A 136 -0.51 -4.66 26.41
CA THR A 136 -0.81 -3.71 27.48
C THR A 136 0.44 -2.93 27.88
N LYS A 137 0.27 -1.86 28.67
CA LYS A 137 1.39 -1.05 29.17
C LYS A 137 2.40 -1.85 30.00
N ASP A 138 1.97 -2.95 30.60
CA ASP A 138 2.82 -3.86 31.39
C ASP A 138 3.56 -4.89 30.52
N GLY A 139 3.47 -4.75 29.19
CA GLY A 139 4.14 -5.63 28.21
C GLY A 139 3.45 -6.98 27.99
N LYS A 140 2.31 -7.22 28.62
CA LYS A 140 1.53 -8.45 28.39
C LYS A 140 0.66 -8.31 27.16
N VAL A 141 0.67 -9.30 26.27
CA VAL A 141 -0.27 -9.40 25.15
C VAL A 141 -1.70 -9.26 25.65
N ARG A 142 -2.54 -8.55 24.90
CA ARG A 142 -3.92 -8.25 25.31
C ARG A 142 -4.74 -9.54 25.42
N ALA A 143 -5.46 -9.70 26.52
CA ALA A 143 -6.32 -10.87 26.77
C ALA A 143 -7.38 -11.10 25.68
N ARG A 144 -7.89 -10.01 25.08
CA ARG A 144 -8.83 -10.03 23.94
C ARG A 144 -8.22 -10.56 22.64
N LEU A 145 -6.93 -10.86 22.61
CA LEU A 145 -6.26 -11.51 21.47
C LEU A 145 -5.84 -12.94 21.81
N GLN A 146 -6.17 -13.42 23.02
CA GLN A 146 -5.70 -14.68 23.60
C GLN A 146 -6.85 -15.55 24.10
N GLU A 147 -7.99 -15.58 23.39
CA GLU A 147 -9.21 -16.24 23.86
C GLU A 147 -8.99 -17.72 24.25
N ASP A 148 -8.08 -18.42 23.56
CA ASP A 148 -7.57 -19.73 23.98
C ASP A 148 -6.01 -19.76 24.02
N PRO A 149 -5.38 -19.98 25.19
CA PRO A 149 -3.92 -19.98 25.33
C PRO A 149 -3.12 -20.88 24.35
N PRO A 150 -3.55 -22.11 24.01
CA PRO A 150 -2.89 -22.96 23.01
C PRO A 150 -2.93 -22.38 21.59
N ARG A 151 -3.90 -21.50 21.30
CA ARG A 151 -4.14 -20.88 19.99
C ARG A 151 -3.63 -19.42 19.91
N SER A 152 -2.89 -18.97 20.91
CA SER A 152 -2.45 -17.57 21.04
C SER A 152 -1.11 -17.25 20.36
N LEU A 153 -0.45 -18.20 19.69
CA LEU A 153 0.90 -18.03 19.14
C LEU A 153 1.00 -16.85 18.16
N ALA A 154 0.00 -16.67 17.30
CA ALA A 154 -0.04 -15.56 16.35
C ALA A 154 -0.11 -14.19 17.04
N ALA A 155 -0.90 -14.08 18.13
CA ALA A 155 -0.96 -12.86 18.93
C ALA A 155 0.39 -12.54 19.61
N PHE A 156 1.10 -13.57 20.10
CA PHE A 156 2.46 -13.38 20.61
C PHE A 156 3.42 -12.95 19.50
N ALA A 157 3.39 -13.59 18.33
CA ALA A 157 4.27 -13.23 17.22
C ALA A 157 4.06 -11.77 16.77
N LEU A 158 2.80 -11.32 16.66
CA LEU A 158 2.47 -9.92 16.35
C LEU A 158 2.95 -8.96 17.43
N SER A 159 2.83 -9.34 18.71
CA SER A 159 3.34 -8.55 19.82
C SER A 159 4.87 -8.43 19.81
N GLU A 160 5.58 -9.52 19.52
CA GLU A 160 7.05 -9.50 19.42
C GLU A 160 7.50 -8.62 18.25
N LEU A 161 6.86 -8.72 17.07
CA LEU A 161 7.14 -7.81 15.96
C LEU A 161 6.96 -6.34 16.36
N ALA A 162 5.93 -6.04 17.14
CA ALA A 162 5.69 -4.69 17.63
C ALA A 162 6.71 -4.22 18.67
N PHE A 163 7.21 -5.11 19.52
CA PHE A 163 8.33 -4.83 20.42
C PHE A 163 9.61 -4.53 19.63
N ASP A 164 9.87 -5.26 18.55
CA ASP A 164 11.02 -5.00 17.67
C ASP A 164 10.91 -3.66 16.93
N MET A 165 9.74 -3.03 16.88
CA MET A 165 9.56 -1.66 16.36
C MET A 165 9.76 -0.57 17.42
N ASP A 166 10.01 -0.92 18.69
CA ASP A 166 10.31 0.06 19.74
C ASP A 166 11.66 0.76 19.50
N LYS A 167 11.94 1.87 20.21
CA LYS A 167 13.11 2.74 20.00
C LYS A 167 14.47 2.04 20.13
N GLY A 168 14.53 0.85 20.72
CA GLY A 168 15.72 0.01 20.80
C GLY A 168 15.56 -1.36 20.12
N GLY A 169 14.45 -1.59 19.43
CA GLY A 169 14.16 -2.84 18.72
C GLY A 169 14.83 -2.90 17.35
N MET A 170 14.78 -4.08 16.74
CA MET A 170 15.43 -4.37 15.46
C MET A 170 14.94 -3.48 14.29
N TYR A 171 13.67 -3.08 14.31
CA TYR A 171 13.03 -2.29 13.25
C TYR A 171 12.98 -0.78 13.55
N ALA A 172 13.56 -0.33 14.67
CA ALA A 172 13.57 1.08 15.05
C ALA A 172 14.09 2.03 13.94
N PRO A 173 15.18 1.70 13.20
CA PRO A 173 15.67 2.56 12.12
C PRO A 173 14.68 2.70 10.97
N SER A 174 14.01 1.60 10.57
CA SER A 174 13.00 1.61 9.51
C SER A 174 11.77 2.44 9.92
N GLN A 175 11.35 2.35 11.19
CA GLN A 175 10.27 3.18 11.71
C GLN A 175 10.65 4.67 11.76
N ALA A 176 11.88 4.97 12.17
CA ALA A 176 12.39 6.34 12.16
C ALA A 176 12.47 6.91 10.73
N LEU A 177 12.84 6.10 9.74
CA LEU A 177 12.86 6.48 8.33
C LEU A 177 11.46 6.81 7.82
N ARG A 178 10.46 5.98 8.13
CA ARG A 178 9.06 6.26 7.74
C ARG A 178 8.52 7.53 8.38
N ASN A 179 8.79 7.75 9.66
CA ASN A 179 8.40 9.00 10.34
C ASN A 179 9.07 10.22 9.69
N ALA A 180 10.35 10.11 9.33
CA ALA A 180 11.07 11.16 8.61
C ALA A 180 10.46 11.41 7.24
N GLY A 181 10.28 10.36 6.43
CA GLY A 181 9.74 10.45 5.08
C GLY A 181 8.29 10.94 5.00
N THR A 182 7.51 10.79 6.08
CA THR A 182 6.13 11.29 6.15
C THR A 182 6.04 12.77 6.49
N HIS A 183 6.91 13.30 7.35
CA HIS A 183 6.78 14.67 7.87
C HIS A 183 7.89 15.62 7.43
N ARG A 184 8.94 15.12 6.78
CA ARG A 184 10.17 15.84 6.48
C ARG A 184 10.67 15.48 5.09
N ILE A 185 11.69 16.21 4.63
CA ILE A 185 12.27 16.00 3.30
C ILE A 185 13.36 14.93 3.42
N VAL A 186 13.11 13.76 2.84
CA VAL A 186 14.08 12.67 2.78
C VAL A 186 14.43 12.39 1.33
N HIS A 187 15.72 12.30 1.03
CA HIS A 187 16.21 11.88 -0.28
C HIS A 187 17.38 10.91 -0.12
N ALA A 188 17.56 10.06 -1.14
CA ALA A 188 18.71 9.18 -1.23
C ALA A 188 19.97 10.00 -1.52
N ALA A 189 21.13 9.49 -1.12
CA ALA A 189 22.42 10.06 -1.42
C ALA A 189 23.43 8.93 -1.66
N PHE A 190 24.43 9.20 -2.50
CA PHE A 190 25.53 8.27 -2.73
C PHE A 190 26.71 8.49 -1.77
N LEU A 191 26.91 9.74 -1.35
CA LEU A 191 27.92 10.17 -0.38
C LEU A 191 27.33 11.19 0.58
N ASP A 192 28.05 11.50 1.65
CA ASP A 192 27.66 12.48 2.66
C ASP A 192 26.25 12.25 3.25
N ALA A 193 25.85 10.99 3.36
CA ALA A 193 24.62 10.60 4.03
C ALA A 193 24.64 11.13 5.47
N THR A 194 23.55 11.76 5.89
CA THR A 194 23.38 12.27 7.25
C THR A 194 22.74 11.22 8.17
N GLY A 195 22.21 10.15 7.59
CA GLY A 195 21.23 9.30 8.24
C GLY A 195 19.95 10.09 8.56
N ILE A 196 19.13 9.51 9.42
CA ILE A 196 17.90 10.13 9.91
C ILE A 196 18.25 11.17 10.96
N THR A 197 18.04 12.45 10.63
CA THR A 197 18.32 13.57 11.54
C THR A 197 17.07 13.97 12.31
N VAL A 198 17.13 15.02 13.13
CA VAL A 198 15.94 15.73 13.66
C VAL A 198 15.54 16.94 12.80
N ASP A 199 16.39 17.31 11.84
CA ASP A 199 16.21 18.47 10.99
C ASP A 199 15.15 18.23 9.90
N ALA A 200 14.75 19.30 9.21
CA ALA A 200 13.76 19.23 8.13
C ALA A 200 14.22 18.39 6.93
N ARG A 201 15.53 18.09 6.83
CA ARG A 201 16.14 17.36 5.71
C ARG A 201 17.00 16.21 6.23
N SER A 202 16.89 15.05 5.58
CA SER A 202 17.75 13.89 5.82
C SER A 202 18.21 13.29 4.49
N ARG A 203 19.51 13.01 4.40
CA ARG A 203 20.16 12.28 3.32
C ARG A 203 20.41 10.86 3.79
N ILE A 204 19.77 9.90 3.13
CA ILE A 204 19.89 8.48 3.47
C ILE A 204 20.78 7.83 2.41
N ASP A 205 21.73 7.01 2.85
CA ASP A 205 22.53 6.24 1.90
C ASP A 205 21.62 5.35 1.05
N VAL A 206 21.88 5.29 -0.26
CA VAL A 206 21.02 4.56 -1.19
C VAL A 206 20.95 3.06 -0.88
N LEU A 207 22.03 2.46 -0.37
CA LEU A 207 22.04 1.05 0.02
C LEU A 207 21.27 0.85 1.31
N GLU A 208 21.43 1.74 2.29
CA GLU A 208 20.62 1.74 3.52
C GLU A 208 19.12 1.89 3.22
N LEU A 209 18.76 2.71 2.23
CA LEU A 209 17.38 2.87 1.79
C LEU A 209 16.83 1.58 1.18
N VAL A 210 17.62 0.90 0.33
CA VAL A 210 17.24 -0.40 -0.25
C VAL A 210 17.05 -1.45 0.85
N GLU A 211 18.00 -1.56 1.77
CA GLU A 211 17.93 -2.49 2.90
C GLU A 211 16.72 -2.22 3.78
N SER A 212 16.48 -0.95 4.15
CA SER A 212 15.32 -0.55 4.94
C SER A 212 13.99 -0.82 4.22
N THR A 213 13.96 -0.70 2.89
CA THR A 213 12.78 -1.02 2.08
C THR A 213 12.47 -2.52 2.09
N ILE A 214 13.51 -3.35 1.93
CA ILE A 214 13.37 -4.82 2.00
C ILE A 214 12.92 -5.23 3.40
N LEU A 215 13.54 -4.67 4.44
CA LEU A 215 13.20 -4.95 5.82
C LEU A 215 11.75 -4.59 6.14
N ALA A 216 11.27 -3.43 5.67
CA ALA A 216 9.86 -3.02 5.79
C ALA A 216 8.92 -4.03 5.13
N LEU A 217 9.22 -4.50 3.92
CA LEU A 217 8.41 -5.52 3.24
C LEU A 217 8.42 -6.86 3.99
N GLN A 218 9.55 -7.26 4.57
CA GLN A 218 9.65 -8.51 5.33
C GLN A 218 8.80 -8.48 6.60
N VAL A 219 8.89 -7.41 7.39
CA VAL A 219 8.09 -7.28 8.62
C VAL A 219 6.60 -7.19 8.31
N THR A 220 6.23 -6.43 7.26
CA THR A 220 4.83 -6.31 6.83
C THR A 220 4.27 -7.63 6.31
N ARG A 221 5.06 -8.39 5.56
CA ARG A 221 4.69 -9.75 5.14
C ARG A 221 4.42 -10.64 6.35
N SER A 222 5.33 -10.67 7.31
CA SER A 222 5.17 -11.49 8.52
C SER A 222 3.92 -11.09 9.30
N ALA A 223 3.69 -9.78 9.50
CA ALA A 223 2.50 -9.28 10.19
C ALA A 223 1.19 -9.65 9.47
N TYR A 224 1.15 -9.57 8.14
CA TYR A 224 -0.02 -9.99 7.37
C TYR A 224 -0.32 -11.49 7.54
N LEU A 225 0.71 -12.34 7.47
CA LEU A 225 0.54 -13.79 7.66
C LEU A 225 0.13 -14.13 9.09
N TYR A 226 0.75 -13.51 10.09
CA TYR A 226 0.34 -13.72 11.48
C TYR A 226 -1.06 -13.20 11.77
N LEU A 227 -1.54 -12.17 11.07
CA LEU A 227 -2.94 -11.75 11.18
C LEU A 227 -3.89 -12.82 10.61
N ILE A 228 -3.56 -13.46 9.48
CA ILE A 228 -4.34 -14.60 8.98
C ILE A 228 -4.36 -15.71 10.02
N ASP A 229 -3.20 -16.07 10.58
CA ASP A 229 -3.10 -17.12 11.60
C ASP A 229 -3.90 -16.76 12.86
N LEU A 230 -3.91 -15.50 13.26
CA LEU A 230 -4.69 -15.02 14.41
C LEU A 230 -6.19 -15.09 14.14
N VAL A 231 -6.64 -14.70 12.95
CA VAL A 231 -8.05 -14.85 12.56
C VAL A 231 -8.42 -16.34 12.55
N ALA A 232 -7.60 -17.20 11.95
CA ALA A 232 -7.82 -18.64 11.92
C ALA A 232 -7.86 -19.26 13.33
N SER A 233 -7.10 -18.72 14.28
CA SER A 233 -7.04 -19.24 15.65
C SER A 233 -8.30 -18.95 16.47
N TRP A 234 -9.01 -17.87 16.13
CA TRP A 234 -10.34 -17.52 16.64
C TRP A 234 -11.47 -18.21 15.84
N ASN A 235 -11.25 -18.38 14.55
CA ASN A 235 -12.20 -18.96 13.62
C ASN A 235 -12.02 -20.49 13.53
N HIS A 236 -12.27 -21.17 14.65
CA HIS A 236 -12.10 -22.62 14.77
C HIS A 236 -13.45 -23.34 14.90
N GLU A 237 -13.57 -24.55 14.33
CA GLU A 237 -14.81 -25.34 14.34
C GLU A 237 -15.30 -25.68 15.74
N ASP A 238 -14.37 -25.92 16.68
CA ASP A 238 -14.69 -26.24 18.07
C ASP A 238 -15.38 -25.09 18.82
N ASP A 239 -15.07 -23.84 18.44
CA ASP A 239 -15.62 -22.64 19.08
C ASP A 239 -16.97 -22.24 18.45
N HIS A 240 -17.22 -22.69 17.22
CA HIS A 240 -18.40 -22.39 16.43
C HIS A 240 -19.06 -23.67 15.93
N ALA A 241 -19.79 -24.36 16.81
CA ALA A 241 -20.67 -25.46 16.42
C ALA A 241 -21.83 -24.93 15.54
N GLY A 242 -21.59 -24.78 14.24
CA GLY A 242 -22.47 -24.05 13.34
C GLY A 242 -22.17 -24.26 11.85
N ALA A 243 -22.75 -23.39 11.02
CA ALA A 243 -22.49 -23.38 9.58
C ALA A 243 -21.14 -22.70 9.29
N TYR A 244 -20.57 -22.99 8.12
CA TYR A 244 -19.37 -22.32 7.63
C TYR A 244 -19.58 -21.87 6.19
N ILE A 245 -18.88 -20.81 5.80
CA ILE A 245 -18.83 -20.35 4.42
C ILE A 245 -17.38 -20.48 3.93
N PRO A 246 -17.11 -21.31 2.91
CA PRO A 246 -15.81 -21.33 2.26
C PRO A 246 -15.66 -20.11 1.34
N TYR A 247 -14.50 -19.48 1.40
CA TYR A 247 -14.08 -18.41 0.50
C TYR A 247 -12.87 -18.91 -0.30
N PRO A 248 -13.09 -19.77 -1.32
CA PRO A 248 -11.99 -20.15 -2.18
C PRO A 248 -11.46 -18.89 -2.88
N SER A 249 -10.18 -18.90 -3.20
CA SER A 249 -9.54 -17.81 -3.94
C SER A 249 -10.13 -17.70 -5.35
N PHE A 250 -11.26 -17.02 -5.49
CA PHE A 250 -11.81 -16.66 -6.78
C PHE A 250 -11.03 -15.48 -7.35
N GLU A 251 -10.87 -15.46 -8.68
CA GLU A 251 -10.43 -14.25 -9.38
C GLU A 251 -11.47 -13.14 -9.16
N TYR A 252 -11.02 -12.01 -8.63
CA TYR A 252 -11.88 -10.87 -8.34
C TYR A 252 -12.41 -10.26 -9.65
N MET A 253 -13.73 -10.17 -9.78
CA MET A 253 -14.44 -9.62 -10.94
C MET A 253 -13.87 -10.08 -12.29
N GLN A 254 -14.27 -11.27 -12.74
CA GLN A 254 -14.14 -11.58 -14.17
C GLN A 254 -15.11 -10.70 -14.94
N TYR A 255 -14.59 -9.70 -15.66
CA TYR A 255 -15.37 -9.07 -16.73
C TYR A 255 -15.73 -10.16 -17.73
N PRO A 256 -16.95 -10.16 -18.31
CA PRO A 256 -17.26 -11.04 -19.42
C PRO A 256 -16.18 -10.88 -20.47
N ASP A 257 -15.67 -11.99 -21.00
CA ASP A 257 -14.79 -11.93 -22.15
C ASP A 257 -15.60 -11.37 -23.33
N PHE A 258 -15.38 -10.10 -23.63
CA PHE A 258 -16.08 -9.41 -24.71
C PHE A 258 -15.66 -9.93 -26.10
N SER A 259 -14.69 -10.86 -26.17
CA SER A 259 -14.39 -11.57 -27.41
C SER A 259 -15.51 -12.51 -27.87
N ASP A 260 -16.45 -12.85 -26.99
CA ASP A 260 -17.66 -13.63 -27.30
C ASP A 260 -18.91 -12.76 -27.57
N LEU A 261 -18.83 -11.42 -27.43
CA LEU A 261 -19.94 -10.57 -27.86
C LEU A 261 -19.90 -10.40 -29.37
N GLU A 262 -20.91 -10.94 -30.05
CA GLU A 262 -21.14 -10.61 -31.46
C GLU A 262 -21.19 -9.09 -31.61
N PRO A 263 -20.53 -8.51 -32.64
CA PRO A 263 -20.59 -7.08 -32.88
C PRO A 263 -22.05 -6.67 -33.01
N ILE A 264 -22.46 -5.72 -32.17
CA ILE A 264 -23.75 -5.05 -32.33
C ILE A 264 -23.73 -4.46 -33.74
N ALA A 265 -24.58 -4.99 -34.62
CA ALA A 265 -24.74 -4.45 -35.95
C ALA A 265 -25.12 -2.98 -35.81
N ASP A 266 -24.30 -2.10 -36.39
CA ASP A 266 -24.61 -0.68 -36.50
C ASP A 266 -25.99 -0.56 -37.18
N GLU A 267 -27.02 -0.19 -36.40
CA GLU A 267 -28.30 0.19 -36.98
C GLU A 267 -28.07 1.44 -37.82
N GLU A 268 -28.41 1.28 -39.10
CA GLU A 268 -28.13 2.18 -40.20
C GLU A 268 -28.47 3.64 -39.90
N ASP A 269 -27.56 4.52 -40.33
CA ASP A 269 -27.79 5.94 -40.61
C ASP A 269 -29.08 6.12 -41.43
N SER A 270 -30.19 6.35 -40.73
CA SER A 270 -31.45 6.75 -41.33
C SER A 270 -31.58 8.27 -41.28
N VAL A 271 -31.08 8.89 -42.34
CA VAL A 271 -31.71 9.98 -43.09
C VAL A 271 -32.20 11.18 -42.24
N PHE A 272 -31.36 12.22 -42.14
CA PHE A 272 -31.86 13.60 -42.12
C PHE A 272 -31.59 14.27 -43.46
N VAL A 273 -32.69 14.54 -44.15
CA VAL A 273 -32.78 15.24 -45.44
C VAL A 273 -32.30 16.68 -45.29
N GLU A 274 -31.34 17.08 -46.11
CA GLU A 274 -31.03 18.49 -46.39
C GLU A 274 -32.21 19.15 -47.14
N GLU A 275 -32.82 20.17 -46.53
CA GLU A 275 -33.43 21.26 -47.29
C GLU A 275 -32.53 22.49 -47.16
N GLY A 276 -31.84 22.82 -48.26
CA GLY A 276 -31.14 24.10 -48.39
C GLY A 276 -32.09 25.25 -48.67
N SER A 277 -31.67 26.48 -48.36
CA SER A 277 -31.61 27.58 -49.35
C SER A 277 -31.14 28.90 -48.73
N SER A 278 -30.03 29.40 -49.30
CA SER A 278 -29.81 30.80 -49.74
C SER A 278 -29.41 31.89 -48.72
N ALA A 279 -28.09 32.09 -48.67
CA ALA A 279 -27.37 33.32 -49.02
C ALA A 279 -27.74 34.68 -48.37
N ARG A 280 -26.77 35.28 -47.68
CA ARG A 280 -26.18 36.55 -48.11
C ARG A 280 -24.83 36.84 -47.44
N SER A 281 -23.87 37.18 -48.28
CA SER A 281 -22.58 37.80 -47.96
C SER A 281 -22.74 39.28 -47.60
N GLU A 282 -21.73 39.79 -46.87
CA GLU A 282 -21.10 41.12 -46.92
C GLU A 282 -20.99 41.81 -45.55
N GLY A 283 -19.82 42.38 -45.27
CA GLY A 283 -19.68 43.48 -44.32
C GLY A 283 -18.48 43.40 -43.38
N VAL A 284 -17.31 43.80 -43.87
CA VAL A 284 -16.16 44.26 -43.07
C VAL A 284 -16.54 45.58 -42.39
N GLU A 285 -16.28 45.74 -41.09
CA GLU A 285 -15.84 47.04 -40.56
C GLU A 285 -15.17 46.92 -39.18
N THR A 286 -14.00 47.55 -39.11
CA THR A 286 -13.19 47.83 -37.93
C THR A 286 -13.83 48.93 -37.09
N ASP A 287 -13.77 48.86 -35.75
CA ASP A 287 -13.45 50.07 -34.99
C ASP A 287 -12.77 49.81 -33.64
N SER A 288 -11.89 50.76 -33.38
CA SER A 288 -10.99 51.06 -32.30
C SER A 288 -11.66 51.83 -31.15
N GLY A 289 -11.04 51.81 -29.96
CA GLY A 289 -11.38 52.69 -28.83
C GLY A 289 -11.10 51.99 -27.50
N SER A 290 -9.90 52.04 -26.92
CA SER A 290 -9.21 53.16 -26.26
C SER A 290 -9.81 53.56 -24.90
N GLY A 291 -8.96 53.49 -23.86
CA GLY A 291 -8.96 54.40 -22.71
C GLY A 291 -9.68 53.99 -21.43
N SER A 292 -8.95 53.55 -20.41
CA SER A 292 -8.45 54.49 -19.39
C SER A 292 -7.72 53.76 -18.25
N VAL A 293 -6.48 54.22 -18.05
CA VAL A 293 -5.68 54.04 -16.84
C VAL A 293 -6.07 55.17 -15.89
N ASN A 294 -6.18 54.90 -14.59
CA ASN A 294 -5.85 55.93 -13.59
C ASN A 294 -5.26 55.32 -12.31
N PRO A 295 -4.27 55.98 -11.66
CA PRO A 295 -3.44 55.44 -10.61
C PRO A 295 -3.82 55.94 -9.19
N GLY A 296 -3.31 55.25 -8.17
CA GLY A 296 -2.72 55.83 -6.96
C GLY A 296 -3.61 56.37 -5.82
N ALA A 297 -3.43 55.80 -4.62
CA ALA A 297 -3.31 56.48 -3.30
C ALA A 297 -2.98 55.40 -2.24
N ALA A 298 -1.75 55.30 -1.71
CA ALA A 298 -1.25 56.02 -0.53
C ALA A 298 -2.17 55.94 0.71
N THR A 299 -1.92 54.97 1.60
CA THR A 299 -1.38 55.12 2.98
C THR A 299 -1.24 53.75 3.62
#